data_AF-Q7MQ68-F1
#
_entry.id   AF-Q7MQ68-F1
#
_cell.length_a   1.000
_cell.length_b   1.000
_cell.length_c   1.000
_cell.angle_alpha   90.00
_cell.angle_beta   90.00
_cell.angle_gamma   90.00
#
_symmetry.space_group_name_H-M   'P 1'
#
loop_
_entity.id
_entity.type
_entity.pdbx_description
1 polymer ?
#
loop_
_entity_poly.entity_id
_entity_poly.type
_entity_poly.pdbx_seq_one_letter_code
_entity_poly.pdbx_strand_id
1 'polypeptide(L)' 'MRKLASGKCSGIKRPFKLEEIWRIRTRLELENDLMQLALLNLAIDSKLRASDLLKLHVYDVSSQGVIY' A
#
# COMPACT_ATOMS: atom_id res chain seq x y z
N MET A 1 23.35 11.72 25.34
CA MET A 1 22.51 12.05 24.17
C MET A 1 22.95 11.22 22.98
N ARG A 2 22.13 10.25 22.52
CA ARG A 2 22.42 9.50 21.28
C ARG A 2 21.93 10.35 20.10
N LYS A 3 22.85 10.82 19.25
CA LYS A 3 22.50 11.35 17.92
C LYS A 3 22.02 10.16 17.07
N LEU A 4 20.71 10.07 16.86
CA LEU A 4 20.16 9.21 15.80
C LEU A 4 20.51 9.86 14.46
N ALA A 5 21.51 9.28 13.80
CA ALA A 5 21.95 9.70 12.49
C ALA A 5 20.87 9.41 11.43
N SER A 6 20.93 10.20 10.36
CA SER A 6 20.21 10.07 9.10
C SER A 6 18.76 10.58 9.08
N GLY A 7 18.60 11.90 9.22
CA GLY A 7 17.54 12.59 8.51
C GLY A 7 17.74 12.37 7.00
N LYS A 8 17.09 11.33 6.46
CA LYS A 8 17.15 10.98 5.04
C LYS A 8 16.36 12.05 4.28
N CYS A 9 17.02 12.74 3.36
CA CYS A 9 16.46 13.82 2.54
C CYS A 9 14.98 13.59 2.23
N SER A 10 14.11 14.33 2.91
CA SER A 10 12.66 14.24 2.78
C SER A 10 12.21 15.07 1.58
N GLY A 11 12.77 14.77 0.42
CA GLY A 11 12.21 15.25 -0.85
C GLY A 11 10.97 14.44 -1.19
N ILE A 12 10.10 15.00 -2.05
CA ILE A 12 8.98 14.26 -2.63
C ILE A 12 9.56 13.03 -3.35
N LYS A 13 9.19 11.83 -2.90
CA LYS A 13 9.51 10.59 -3.63
C LYS A 13 8.79 10.61 -4.96
N ARG A 14 9.48 10.19 -6.03
CA ARG A 14 8.83 10.07 -7.34
C ARG A 14 7.72 9.02 -7.27
N PRO A 15 6.59 9.23 -7.95
CA PRO A 15 5.58 8.19 -8.09
C PRO A 15 6.16 6.99 -8.83
N PHE A 16 5.61 5.81 -8.57
CA PHE A 16 5.96 4.60 -9.30
C PHE A 16 5.53 4.70 -10.76
N LYS A 17 6.32 4.10 -11.66
CA LYS A 17 5.91 3.83 -13.03
C LYS A 17 4.98 2.62 -13.07
N LEU A 18 4.13 2.55 -14.10
CA LEU A 18 3.21 1.43 -14.29
C LEU A 18 3.95 0.08 -14.32
N GLU A 19 5.08 0.00 -15.04
CA GLU A 19 5.93 -1.21 -15.11
C GLU A 19 6.47 -1.65 -13.74
N GLU A 20 6.77 -0.71 -12.85
CA GLU A 20 7.26 -1.01 -11.50
C GLU A 20 6.13 -1.62 -10.65
N ILE A 21 4.92 -1.08 -10.78
CA ILE A 21 3.72 -1.62 -10.12
C ILE A 21 3.45 -3.05 -10.59
N TRP A 22 3.45 -3.29 -11.91
CA TRP A 22 3.27 -4.63 -12.47
C TRP A 22 4.32 -5.60 -11.96
N ARG A 23 5.59 -5.19 -11.90
CA ARG A 23 6.67 -6.03 -11.38
C ARG A 23 6.45 -6.41 -9.91
N ILE A 24 6.00 -5.47 -9.08
CA ILE A 24 5.68 -5.75 -7.67
C ILE A 24 4.51 -6.74 -7.60
N ARG A 25 3.44 -6.47 -8.35
CA ARG A 25 2.25 -7.33 -8.39
C ARG A 25 2.59 -8.77 -8.79
N THR A 26 3.33 -8.96 -9.88
CA THR A 26 3.73 -10.29 -10.36
C THR A 26 4.58 -11.04 -9.34
N ARG A 27 5.46 -10.35 -8.59
CA ARG A 27 6.23 -11.01 -7.52
C ARG A 27 5.34 -11.51 -6.40
N LEU A 28 4.37 -10.70 -5.95
CA LEU A 28 3.41 -11.10 -4.92
C LEU A 28 2.52 -12.26 -5.38
N GLU A 29 2.11 -12.26 -6.64
CA GLU A 29 1.36 -13.37 -7.26
C GLU A 29 2.19 -14.67 -7.29
N LEU A 30 3.48 -14.60 -7.63
CA LEU A 30 4.39 -15.76 -7.64
C LEU A 30 4.67 -16.30 -6.23
N GLU A 31 4.75 -15.42 -5.23
CA GLU A 31 4.90 -15.78 -3.82
C GLU A 31 3.59 -16.26 -3.18
N ASN A 32 2.47 -16.13 -3.90
CA ASN A 32 1.12 -16.43 -3.43
C ASN A 32 0.76 -15.67 -2.13
N ASP A 33 1.30 -14.47 -1.94
CA ASP A 33 1.02 -13.60 -0.80
C ASP A 33 -0.25 -12.77 -1.07
N LEU A 34 -1.38 -13.41 -0.82
CA LEU A 34 -2.71 -12.82 -1.05
C LEU A 34 -2.94 -11.55 -0.23
N MET A 35 -2.38 -11.47 0.98
CA MET A 35 -2.57 -10.31 1.86
C MET A 35 -1.88 -9.08 1.30
N GLN A 36 -0.60 -9.20 0.92
CA GLN A 36 0.16 -8.09 0.34
C GLN A 36 -0.37 -7.72 -1.05
N LEU A 37 -0.81 -8.71 -1.84
CA LEU A 37 -1.43 -8.46 -3.14
C LEU A 37 -2.73 -7.66 -3.00
N ALA A 38 -3.61 -8.04 -2.07
CA ALA A 38 -4.84 -7.30 -1.77
C ALA A 38 -4.54 -5.89 -1.27
N LEU A 39 -3.55 -5.72 -0.39
CA LEU A 39 -3.14 -4.43 0.15
C LEU A 39 -2.59 -3.51 -0.95
N LEU A 40 -1.78 -4.03 -1.88
CA LEU A 40 -1.27 -3.29 -3.02
C LEU A 40 -2.40 -2.79 -3.92
N ASN A 41 -3.31 -3.69 -4.30
CA ASN A 41 -4.45 -3.33 -5.15
C ASN A 41 -5.33 -2.26 -4.47
N LEU A 42 -5.67 -2.47 -3.19
CA LEU A 42 -6.47 -1.51 -2.44
C LEU A 42 -5.78 -0.14 -2.28
N ALA A 43 -4.46 -0.11 -2.08
CA ALA A 43 -3.71 1.14 -1.99
C ALA A 43 -3.77 1.96 -3.29
N ILE A 44 -3.69 1.28 -4.44
CA ILE A 44 -3.74 1.90 -5.77
C ILE A 44 -5.14 2.46 -6.04
N ASP A 45 -6.19 1.69 -5.73
CA ASP A 45 -7.57 2.06 -6.03
C ASP A 45 -8.09 3.17 -5.11
N SER A 46 -7.81 3.07 -3.81
CA SER A 46 -8.34 4.00 -2.80
C SER A 46 -7.50 5.28 -2.63
N LYS A 47 -6.22 5.26 -3.02
CA LYS A 47 -5.24 6.34 -2.80
C LYS A 47 -5.09 6.76 -1.32
N LEU A 48 -5.41 5.86 -0.39
CA LEU A 48 -5.24 6.10 1.04
C LEU A 48 -3.77 6.24 1.41
N ARG A 49 -3.49 6.97 2.50
CA ARG A 49 -2.15 6.97 3.10
C ARG A 49 -1.89 5.59 3.69
N ALA A 50 -0.62 5.19 3.73
CA ALA A 50 -0.24 3.91 4.34
C ALA A 50 -0.73 3.78 5.79
N SER A 51 -0.72 4.88 6.57
CA SER A 51 -1.24 4.88 7.94
C SER A 51 -2.74 4.61 8.05
N ASP A 52 -3.51 4.97 7.03
CA ASP A 52 -4.96 4.85 7.03
C ASP A 52 -5.36 3.47 6.50
N LEU A 53 -4.65 3.00 5.45
CA LEU A 53 -4.80 1.66 4.91
C LEU A 53 -4.47 0.56 5.94
N LEU A 54 -3.41 0.75 6.74
CA LEU A 54 -3.03 -0.21 7.78
C LEU A 54 -3.99 -0.26 8.97
N LYS A 55 -4.85 0.76 9.14
CA LYS A 55 -5.87 0.81 10.18
C LYS A 55 -7.23 0.32 9.71
N LEU A 56 -7.35 -0.05 8.44
CA LEU A 56 -8.61 -0.40 7.80
C LEU A 56 -9.10 -1.76 8.31
N HIS A 57 -10.34 -1.82 8.76
CA HIS A 57 -11.00 -3.03 9.22
C HIS A 57 -11.95 -3.58 8.15
N VAL A 58 -12.34 -4.85 8.30
CA VAL A 58 -13.26 -5.52 7.36
C VAL A 58 -14.60 -4.79 7.25
N TYR A 59 -15.10 -4.22 8.34
CA TYR A 59 -16.36 -3.47 8.36
C TYR A 59 -16.27 -2.09 7.68
N ASP A 60 -15.06 -1.57 7.44
CA ASP A 60 -14.87 -0.32 6.69
C ASP A 60 -15.00 -0.55 5.17
N VAL A 61 -15.06 -1.82 4.73
CA VAL A 61 -15.17 -2.20 3.32
C VAL A 61 -16.60 -2.63 3.00
N SER A 62 -17.23 -1.92 2.05
CA SER A 62 -18.53 -2.25 1.51
C SER A 62 -18.40 -2.87 0.11
N SER A 63 -19.16 -3.92 -0.16
CA SER A 63 -19.34 -4.44 -1.51
C SER A 63 -20.60 -3.82 -2.12
N GLN A 64 -20.48 -3.26 -3.32
CA GLN A 64 -21.61 -2.69 -4.09
C GLN A 64 -22.35 -1.52 -3.39
N GLY A 65 -21.72 -0.87 -2.40
CA GLY A 65 -22.32 0.23 -1.65
C GLY A 65 -23.29 -0.21 -0.55
N VAL A 66 -23.40 -1.51 -0.28
CA VAL A 66 -24.16 -2.05 0.86
C VAL A 66 -23.25 -2.10 2.09
N ILE A 67 -23.59 -1.32 3.13
CA ILE A 67 -22.90 -1.32 4.42
C ILE A 67 -23.72 -2.22 5.36
N TYR A 68 -23.09 -3.24 5.95
CA TYR A 68 -23.71 -4.18 6.89
C TYR A 68 -23.53 -3.75 8.34
#